data_AF-A0A2G2FLE2-F1
#
_entry.id   AF-A0A2G2FLE2-F1
#
_cell.length_a   1.000
_cell.length_b   1.000
_cell.length_c   1.000
_cell.angle_alpha   90.00
_cell.angle_beta   90.00
_cell.angle_gamma   90.00
#
_symmetry.space_group_name_H-M   'P 1'
#
loop_
_entity.id
_entity.type
_entity.pdbx_description
1 polymer ?
#
loop_
_entity_poly.entity_id
_entity_poly.type
_entity_poly.pdbx_seq_one_letter_code
_entity_poly.pdbx_strand_id
1 'polypeptide(L)'
;MKTTKKLKLILCLFFIFSISNLSAQQLEFESIERADGTAFFAIDKATGQISFMLDYGSNAGNWKNYGKTIDRNSQEKNLALYTIQRTDGTAFFAMDGATGQVYFMLDYGSNAGNWKSYGGVLPKSENSFVSFQASSRTDGTAFFAMDGNTGQIYFMLDYGSNAGNWKSYGGTVPE
;
A
#
# COMPACT_ATOMS: atom_id res chain seq x y z
N MET A 1 4.24 35.28 41.75
CA MET A 1 4.10 33.82 41.47
C MET A 1 3.04 33.60 40.38
N LYS A 2 3.41 33.68 39.09
CA LYS A 2 2.49 33.48 37.96
C LYS A 2 3.25 33.24 36.63
N THR A 3 3.87 32.08 36.46
CA THR A 3 4.53 31.72 35.17
C THR A 3 4.43 30.24 34.80
N THR A 4 3.81 29.38 35.62
CA THR A 4 3.79 27.93 35.39
C THR A 4 2.65 27.41 34.51
N LYS A 5 1.66 28.23 34.11
CA LYS A 5 0.53 27.78 33.27
C LYS A 5 0.77 27.88 31.76
N LYS A 6 1.56 28.86 31.28
CA LYS A 6 1.84 29.02 29.83
C LYS A 6 2.81 27.96 29.28
N LEU A 7 3.71 27.44 30.12
CA LEU A 7 4.69 26.44 29.70
C LEU A 7 4.07 25.05 29.44
N LYS A 8 3.02 24.66 30.18
CA LYS A 8 2.28 23.40 29.94
C LYS A 8 1.45 23.40 28.65
N LEU A 9 0.87 24.55 28.28
CA LEU A 9 0.03 24.64 27.09
C LEU A 9 0.85 24.60 25.79
N ILE A 10 2.04 25.21 25.80
CA ILE A 10 2.97 25.18 24.67
C ILE A 10 3.54 23.75 24.50
N LEU A 11 3.86 23.05 25.59
CA LEU A 11 4.36 21.67 25.51
C LEU A 11 3.31 20.70 24.93
N CYS A 12 2.03 20.84 25.26
CA CYS A 12 0.96 20.04 24.64
C CYS A 12 0.77 20.35 23.14
N LEU A 13 0.86 21.61 22.72
CA LEU A 13 0.73 21.95 21.30
C LEU A 13 1.87 21.40 20.45
N PHE A 14 3.12 21.43 20.95
CA PHE A 14 4.24 20.79 20.26
C PHE A 14 4.08 19.26 20.22
N PHE A 15 3.60 18.64 21.30
CA PHE A 15 3.36 17.19 21.32
C PHE A 15 2.27 16.77 20.31
N ILE A 16 1.18 17.55 20.19
CA ILE A 16 0.08 17.27 19.25
C ILE A 16 0.54 17.48 17.78
N PHE A 17 1.36 18.51 17.49
CA PHE A 17 1.90 18.74 16.14
C PHE A 17 3.00 17.76 15.71
N SER A 18 3.76 17.19 16.66
CA SER A 18 4.74 16.14 16.36
C SER A 18 4.08 14.77 16.13
N ILE A 19 2.97 14.47 16.81
CA ILE A 19 2.23 13.20 16.62
C ILE A 19 1.46 13.22 15.28
N SER A 20 0.89 14.36 14.87
CA SER A 20 0.15 14.44 13.60
C SER A 20 1.06 14.24 12.38
N ASN A 21 2.28 14.78 12.39
CA ASN A 21 3.25 14.60 11.29
C ASN A 21 3.87 13.19 11.23
N LEU A 22 4.03 12.50 12.36
CA LEU A 22 4.46 11.09 12.38
C LEU A 22 3.40 10.12 11.84
N SER A 23 2.11 10.49 11.91
CA SER A 23 1.00 9.61 11.52
C SER A 23 0.81 9.46 10.01
N ALA A 24 1.02 10.53 9.23
CA ALA A 24 0.80 10.50 7.78
C ALA A 24 1.94 9.81 7.00
N GLN A 25 3.19 9.90 7.47
CA GLN A 25 4.31 9.15 6.87
C GLN A 25 4.15 7.63 6.98
N GLN A 26 3.30 7.17 7.91
CA GLN A 26 2.95 5.76 8.08
C GLN A 26 1.87 5.31 7.09
N LEU A 27 1.34 6.19 6.23
CA LEU A 27 0.33 5.84 5.25
C LEU A 27 0.91 5.83 3.84
N GLU A 28 0.48 4.88 3.01
CA GLU A 28 0.54 5.01 1.55
C GLU A 28 -0.86 5.28 1.02
N PHE A 29 -0.95 6.08 -0.05
CA PHE A 29 -2.21 6.59 -0.56
C PHE A 29 -2.41 6.21 -2.02
N GLU A 30 -3.64 5.84 -2.36
CA GLU A 30 -4.09 5.53 -3.71
C GLU A 30 -5.48 6.11 -3.94
N SER A 31 -5.84 6.35 -5.20
CA SER A 31 -7.21 6.79 -5.55
C SER A 31 -7.68 6.17 -6.85
N ILE A 32 -8.98 5.92 -6.93
CA ILE A 32 -9.65 5.37 -8.11
C ILE A 32 -10.82 6.28 -8.45
N GLU A 33 -10.85 6.76 -9.70
CA GLU A 33 -12.02 7.42 -10.27
C GLU A 33 -13.11 6.40 -10.59
N ARG A 34 -14.35 6.71 -10.21
CA ARG A 34 -15.56 5.93 -10.45
C ARG A 34 -16.61 6.82 -11.09
N ALA A 35 -17.68 6.23 -11.61
CA ALA A 35 -18.74 6.96 -12.29
C ALA A 35 -19.38 8.07 -11.42
N ASP A 36 -19.51 7.82 -10.11
CA ASP A 36 -20.17 8.74 -9.18
C ASP A 36 -19.20 9.70 -8.46
N GLY A 37 -17.89 9.56 -8.68
CA GLY A 37 -16.85 10.34 -7.99
C GLY A 37 -15.57 9.52 -7.72
N THR A 38 -14.73 10.00 -6.82
CA THR A 38 -13.44 9.38 -6.49
C THR A 38 -13.52 8.59 -5.19
N ALA A 39 -12.97 7.38 -5.21
CA ALA A 39 -12.64 6.63 -4.01
C ALA A 39 -11.16 6.83 -3.66
N PHE A 40 -10.90 7.13 -2.40
CA PHE A 40 -9.56 7.30 -1.85
C PHE A 40 -9.26 6.19 -0.88
N PHE A 41 -8.03 5.69 -0.92
CA PHE A 41 -7.56 4.60 -0.09
C PHE A 41 -6.24 4.98 0.56
N ALA A 42 -6.07 4.54 1.80
CA ALA A 42 -4.80 4.62 2.49
C ALA A 42 -4.51 3.28 3.16
N ILE A 43 -3.28 2.78 3.08
CA ILE A 43 -2.81 1.63 3.85
C ILE A 43 -1.91 2.12 4.98
N ASP A 44 -2.10 1.56 6.17
CA ASP A 44 -1.10 1.67 7.22
C ASP A 44 0.11 0.78 6.87
N LYS A 45 1.27 1.42 6.66
CA LYS A 45 2.51 0.76 6.20
C LYS A 45 3.07 -0.28 7.16
N ALA A 46 2.64 -0.28 8.42
CA ALA A 46 3.05 -1.25 9.42
C ALA A 46 2.13 -2.47 9.42
N THR A 47 0.82 -2.23 9.50
CA THR A 47 -0.20 -3.25 9.76
C THR A 47 -0.89 -3.77 8.51
N GLY A 48 -0.88 -3.02 7.41
CA GLY A 48 -1.66 -3.32 6.23
C GLY A 48 -3.16 -3.02 6.35
N GLN A 49 -3.60 -2.32 7.40
CA GLN A 49 -5.00 -1.90 7.51
C GLN A 49 -5.33 -0.88 6.42
N ILE A 50 -6.38 -1.15 5.64
CA ILE A 50 -6.92 -0.18 4.69
C ILE A 50 -7.89 0.75 5.41
N SER A 51 -7.78 2.04 5.11
CA SER A 51 -8.80 3.06 5.32
C SER A 51 -9.26 3.59 3.97
N PHE A 52 -10.54 3.93 3.84
CA PHE A 52 -11.09 4.51 2.62
C PHE A 52 -12.00 5.70 2.90
N MET A 53 -12.14 6.57 1.91
CA MET A 53 -13.03 7.72 1.90
C MET A 53 -13.60 7.88 0.47
N LEU A 54 -14.82 8.37 0.36
CA LEU A 54 -15.42 8.78 -0.92
C LEU A 54 -15.55 10.30 -0.94
N ASP A 55 -15.47 10.94 -2.11
CA ASP A 55 -15.87 12.36 -2.28
C ASP A 55 -17.35 12.53 -2.64
N TYR A 56 -18.09 11.43 -2.78
CA TYR A 56 -19.48 11.42 -3.24
C TYR A 56 -20.44 10.75 -2.26
N GLY A 57 -21.73 11.04 -2.44
CA GLY A 57 -22.82 10.53 -1.61
C GLY A 57 -22.90 11.15 -0.22
N SER A 58 -23.85 10.69 0.59
CA SER A 58 -24.15 11.25 1.93
C SER A 58 -23.05 11.04 2.97
N ASN A 59 -22.08 10.16 2.69
CA ASN A 59 -20.94 9.87 3.56
C ASN A 59 -19.63 10.51 3.08
N ALA A 60 -19.66 11.38 2.06
CA ALA A 60 -18.48 12.00 1.50
C ALA A 60 -17.58 12.65 2.59
N GLY A 61 -16.26 12.56 2.41
CA GLY A 61 -15.28 13.15 3.33
C GLY A 61 -15.02 12.36 4.62
N ASN A 62 -15.72 11.25 4.87
CA ASN A 62 -15.54 10.45 6.08
C ASN A 62 -14.67 9.21 5.82
N TRP A 63 -13.57 9.09 6.54
CA TRP A 63 -12.69 7.91 6.51
C TRP A 63 -13.24 6.76 7.34
N LYS A 64 -13.13 5.53 6.81
CA LYS A 64 -13.53 4.29 7.48
C LYS A 64 -12.50 3.19 7.24
N ASN A 65 -12.29 2.33 8.22
CA ASN A 65 -11.46 1.13 8.04
C ASN A 65 -12.19 0.09 7.19
N TYR A 66 -11.44 -0.62 6.35
CA TYR A 66 -11.94 -1.73 5.53
C TYR A 66 -11.02 -2.94 5.61
N GLY A 67 -11.62 -4.13 5.70
CA GLY A 67 -10.87 -5.38 5.75
C GLY A 67 -10.01 -5.54 7.00
N LYS A 68 -9.21 -6.61 6.99
CA LYS A 68 -8.28 -6.98 8.06
C LYS A 68 -6.88 -6.39 7.81
N THR A 69 -6.01 -6.54 8.79
CA THR A 69 -4.57 -6.31 8.67
C THR A 69 -3.89 -7.47 7.93
N ILE A 70 -2.69 -7.22 7.41
CA ILE A 70 -1.84 -8.26 6.81
C ILE A 70 -1.13 -9.02 7.94
N ASP A 71 -1.26 -10.34 7.94
CA ASP A 71 -0.44 -11.21 8.80
C ASP A 71 0.92 -11.45 8.13
N ARG A 72 1.97 -10.81 8.66
CA ARG A 72 3.33 -10.90 8.13
C ARG A 72 4.36 -10.85 9.25
N ASN A 73 5.46 -11.57 9.07
CA ASN A 73 6.58 -11.59 10.00
C ASN A 73 7.62 -10.49 9.68
N SER A 74 7.15 -9.27 9.38
CA SER A 74 8.00 -8.12 9.10
C SER A 74 7.66 -7.02 10.10
N GLN A 75 8.67 -6.46 10.75
CA GLN A 75 8.51 -5.34 11.70
C GLN A 75 8.68 -3.97 11.03
N GLU A 76 8.97 -3.95 9.73
CA GLU A 76 9.23 -2.71 9.00
C GLU A 76 7.93 -2.02 8.51
N LYS A 77 7.93 -0.69 8.56
CA LYS A 77 6.80 0.14 8.09
C LYS A 77 6.95 0.48 6.60
N ASN A 78 6.88 -0.53 5.75
CA ASN A 78 7.34 -0.45 4.36
C ASN A 78 6.38 -1.08 3.34
N LEU A 79 5.10 -1.23 3.67
CA LEU A 79 4.11 -1.66 2.69
C LEU A 79 3.91 -0.57 1.65
N ALA A 80 4.07 -0.94 0.38
CA ALA A 80 3.62 -0.14 -0.76
C ALA A 80 2.22 -0.58 -1.17
N LEU A 81 1.32 0.36 -1.47
CA LEU A 81 -0.07 0.08 -1.87
C LEU A 81 -0.22 0.24 -3.37
N TYR A 82 -1.03 -0.62 -3.98
CA TYR A 82 -1.59 -0.37 -5.29
C TYR A 82 -3.04 -0.81 -5.33
N THR A 83 -3.90 -0.03 -5.99
CA THR A 83 -5.33 -0.35 -6.10
C THR A 83 -5.76 -0.43 -7.56
N ILE A 84 -6.65 -1.37 -7.86
CA ILE A 84 -7.17 -1.60 -9.21
C ILE A 84 -8.68 -1.74 -9.15
N GLN A 85 -9.37 -0.92 -9.94
CA GLN A 85 -10.79 -1.11 -10.20
C GLN A 85 -10.98 -2.34 -11.11
N ARG A 86 -11.86 -3.24 -10.68
CA ARG A 86 -12.37 -4.39 -11.43
C ARG A 86 -13.86 -4.20 -11.67
N THR A 87 -14.44 -5.05 -12.51
CA THR A 87 -15.88 -5.03 -12.79
C THR A 87 -16.72 -5.24 -11.52
N ASP A 88 -16.29 -6.16 -10.65
CA ASP A 88 -17.05 -6.55 -9.46
C ASP A 88 -16.75 -5.70 -8.21
N GLY A 89 -15.70 -4.87 -8.25
CA GLY A 89 -15.23 -4.11 -7.10
C GLY A 89 -13.78 -3.66 -7.24
N THR A 90 -13.09 -3.42 -6.13
CA THR A 90 -11.70 -3.00 -6.08
C THR A 90 -10.80 -4.13 -5.55
N ALA A 91 -9.66 -4.32 -6.23
CA ALA A 91 -8.57 -5.16 -5.78
C ALA A 91 -7.46 -4.28 -5.16
N PHE A 92 -6.95 -4.72 -4.01
CA PHE A 92 -5.85 -4.10 -3.29
C PHE A 92 -4.64 -5.01 -3.35
N PHE A 93 -3.48 -4.44 -3.62
CA PHE A 93 -2.20 -5.12 -3.59
C PHE A 93 -1.27 -4.37 -2.66
N ALA A 94 -0.57 -5.10 -1.81
CA ALA A 94 0.44 -4.54 -0.93
C ALA A 94 1.76 -5.28 -1.12
N MET A 95 2.84 -4.57 -1.41
CA MET A 95 4.18 -5.16 -1.44
C MET A 95 4.92 -4.83 -0.15
N ASP A 96 5.41 -5.85 0.54
CA ASP A 96 6.32 -5.68 1.66
C ASP A 96 7.73 -5.41 1.14
N GLY A 97 8.23 -4.19 1.33
CA GLY A 97 9.56 -3.79 0.87
C GLY A 97 10.72 -4.55 1.53
N ALA A 98 10.53 -5.16 2.70
CA ALA A 98 11.57 -5.88 3.42
C ALA A 98 11.72 -7.27 2.83
N THR A 99 10.58 -7.97 2.72
CA THR A 99 10.57 -9.36 2.29
C THR A 99 10.50 -9.50 0.78
N GLY A 100 9.88 -8.55 0.06
CA GLY A 100 9.57 -8.67 -1.36
C GLY A 100 8.29 -9.48 -1.64
N GLN A 101 7.51 -9.84 -0.61
CA GLN A 101 6.24 -10.55 -0.76
C GLN A 101 5.11 -9.59 -1.17
N VAL A 102 4.33 -9.99 -2.18
CA VAL A 102 3.06 -9.33 -2.52
C VAL A 102 1.93 -9.98 -1.74
N TYR A 103 1.03 -9.16 -1.23
CA TYR A 103 -0.24 -9.54 -0.64
C TYR A 103 -1.37 -8.95 -1.47
N PHE A 104 -2.52 -9.62 -1.52
CA PHE A 104 -3.71 -9.11 -2.17
C PHE A 104 -4.94 -9.25 -1.30
N MET A 105 -5.90 -8.35 -1.49
CA MET A 105 -7.22 -8.36 -0.89
C MET A 105 -8.24 -7.87 -1.91
N LEU A 106 -9.42 -8.46 -1.94
CA LEU A 106 -10.55 -7.97 -2.73
C LEU A 106 -11.57 -7.30 -1.81
N ASP A 107 -12.31 -6.32 -2.30
CA ASP A 107 -13.49 -5.82 -1.59
C ASP A 107 -14.81 -6.54 -1.93
N TYR A 108 -14.74 -7.53 -2.83
CA TYR A 108 -15.87 -8.25 -3.35
C TYR A 108 -15.70 -9.78 -3.23
N GLY A 109 -16.81 -10.49 -3.41
CA GLY A 109 -16.87 -11.94 -3.28
C GLY A 109 -16.85 -12.45 -1.84
N SER A 110 -16.88 -13.77 -1.65
CA SER A 110 -17.00 -14.41 -0.34
C SER A 110 -15.79 -14.23 0.57
N ASN A 111 -14.63 -13.85 0.01
CA ASN A 111 -13.38 -13.62 0.75
C ASN A 111 -13.06 -12.14 0.94
N ALA A 112 -14.00 -11.23 0.65
CA ALA A 112 -13.81 -9.79 0.75
C ALA A 112 -13.20 -9.37 2.10
N GLY A 113 -12.26 -8.43 2.06
CA GLY A 113 -11.62 -7.89 3.27
C GLY A 113 -10.56 -8.79 3.92
N ASN A 114 -10.16 -9.90 3.30
CA ASN A 114 -9.11 -10.79 3.81
C ASN A 114 -7.87 -10.75 2.90
N TRP A 115 -6.72 -10.43 3.49
CA TRP A 115 -5.42 -10.48 2.82
C TRP A 115 -4.93 -11.91 2.63
N LYS A 116 -4.23 -12.15 1.51
CA LYS A 116 -3.52 -13.40 1.21
C LYS A 116 -2.19 -13.08 0.55
N SER A 117 -1.16 -13.88 0.80
CA SER A 117 0.08 -13.82 0.03
C SER A 117 -0.18 -14.21 -1.42
N TYR A 118 0.49 -13.55 -2.36
CA TYR A 118 0.38 -13.80 -3.78
C TYR A 118 1.74 -13.95 -4.44
N GLY A 119 1.89 -15.01 -5.22
CA GLY A 119 3.13 -15.29 -5.96
C GLY A 119 4.34 -15.55 -5.07
N GLY A 120 5.49 -15.67 -5.73
CA GLY A 120 6.80 -15.78 -5.10
C GLY A 120 7.31 -14.44 -4.59
N VAL A 121 8.37 -14.52 -3.81
CA VAL A 121 9.08 -13.37 -3.26
C VAL A 121 9.97 -12.72 -4.31
N LEU A 122 10.00 -11.39 -4.36
CA LEU A 122 10.88 -10.63 -5.24
C LEU A 122 12.36 -10.97 -4.96
N PRO A 123 13.16 -11.39 -5.96
CA PRO A 123 14.58 -11.69 -5.78
C PRO A 123 15.44 -10.42 -5.74
N LYS A 124 15.14 -9.53 -4.79
CA LYS A 124 15.89 -8.30 -4.54
C LYS A 124 17.16 -8.56 -3.72
N SER A 125 18.09 -7.62 -3.78
CA SER A 125 19.25 -7.53 -2.92
C SER A 125 18.86 -7.25 -1.46
N GLU A 126 19.71 -7.71 -0.55
CA GLU A 126 19.50 -7.53 0.89
C GLU A 126 19.43 -6.05 1.25
N ASN A 127 18.53 -5.70 2.18
CA ASN A 127 18.30 -4.33 2.65
C ASN A 127 17.96 -3.29 1.56
N SER A 128 17.66 -3.72 0.32
CA SER A 128 17.19 -2.81 -0.73
C SER A 128 15.80 -2.27 -0.42
N PHE A 129 15.61 -0.98 -0.71
CA PHE A 129 14.28 -0.43 -0.90
C PHE A 129 13.66 -0.99 -2.19
N VAL A 130 12.34 -1.03 -2.24
CA VAL A 130 11.59 -1.51 -3.41
C VAL A 130 10.61 -0.45 -3.85
N SER A 131 10.66 -0.08 -5.14
CA SER A 131 9.57 0.66 -5.77
C SER A 131 8.62 -0.34 -6.40
N PHE A 132 7.33 -0.26 -6.08
CA PHE A 132 6.31 -1.21 -6.52
C PHE A 132 5.23 -0.51 -7.34
N GLN A 133 4.80 -1.15 -8.42
CA GLN A 133 3.67 -0.72 -9.23
C GLN A 133 2.90 -1.93 -9.72
N ALA A 134 1.61 -1.74 -10.02
CA ALA A 134 0.85 -2.71 -10.78
C ALA A 134 0.14 -2.04 -11.95
N SER A 135 -0.39 -2.83 -12.87
CA SER A 135 -1.12 -2.34 -14.03
C SER A 135 -2.11 -3.38 -14.50
N SER A 136 -3.35 -2.96 -14.69
CA SER A 136 -4.39 -3.78 -15.32
C SER A 136 -4.03 -4.11 -16.76
N ARG A 137 -4.25 -5.36 -17.13
CA ARG A 137 -4.12 -5.92 -18.47
C ARG A 137 -5.42 -6.62 -18.83
N THR A 138 -5.64 -6.89 -20.11
CA THR A 138 -6.83 -7.61 -20.58
C THR A 138 -7.00 -8.95 -19.87
N ASP A 139 -5.90 -9.67 -19.64
CA ASP A 139 -5.91 -11.01 -19.07
C ASP A 139 -5.75 -11.03 -17.54
N GLY A 140 -5.49 -9.89 -16.90
CA GLY A 140 -5.21 -9.83 -15.46
C GLY A 140 -4.46 -8.58 -15.01
N THR A 141 -3.50 -8.73 -14.11
CA THR A 141 -2.63 -7.67 -13.59
C THR A 141 -1.17 -8.05 -13.77
N ALA A 142 -0.39 -7.07 -14.23
CA ALA A 142 1.06 -7.13 -14.23
C ALA A 142 1.57 -6.31 -13.04
N PHE A 143 2.49 -6.90 -12.28
CA PHE A 143 3.21 -6.28 -11.18
C PHE A 143 4.63 -5.97 -11.63
N PHE A 144 5.14 -4.82 -11.21
CA PHE A 144 6.50 -4.37 -11.48
C PHE A 144 7.14 -3.96 -10.16
N ALA A 145 8.40 -4.32 -10.01
CA ALA A 145 9.19 -3.90 -8.87
C ALA A 145 10.60 -3.54 -9.32
N MET A 146 11.17 -2.50 -8.73
CA MET A 146 12.57 -2.15 -8.91
C MET A 146 13.33 -2.37 -7.62
N ASP A 147 14.44 -3.11 -7.73
CA ASP A 147 15.44 -3.16 -6.69
C ASP A 147 16.18 -1.81 -6.65
N GLY A 148 16.00 -1.09 -5.55
CA GLY A 148 16.56 0.24 -5.36
C GLY A 148 18.09 0.32 -5.24
N ASN A 149 18.76 -0.78 -4.87
CA ASN A 149 20.22 -0.81 -4.76
C ASN A 149 20.89 -1.06 -6.11
N THR A 150 20.26 -1.87 -6.96
CA THR A 150 20.84 -2.31 -8.24
C THR A 150 20.21 -1.64 -9.46
N GLY A 151 19.04 -1.01 -9.30
CA GLY A 151 18.25 -0.51 -10.43
C GLY A 151 17.66 -1.63 -11.30
N GLN A 152 17.72 -2.90 -10.89
CA GLN A 152 17.14 -4.01 -11.65
C GLN A 152 15.62 -3.98 -11.55
N ILE A 153 14.96 -3.99 -12.71
CA ILE A 153 13.50 -4.10 -12.81
C ILE A 153 13.11 -5.57 -12.88
N TYR A 154 12.03 -5.92 -12.19
CA TYR A 154 11.38 -7.21 -12.22
C TYR A 154 9.90 -7.05 -12.56
N PHE A 155 9.31 -8.09 -13.14
CA PHE A 155 7.88 -8.18 -13.35
C PHE A 155 7.33 -9.54 -12.93
N MET A 156 6.07 -9.56 -12.53
CA MET A 156 5.28 -10.76 -12.21
C MET A 156 3.88 -10.58 -12.80
N LEU A 157 3.30 -11.64 -13.36
CA LEU A 157 1.93 -11.62 -13.88
C LEU A 157 1.00 -12.42 -12.98
N ASP A 158 -0.29 -12.10 -12.93
CA ASP A 158 -1.32 -12.97 -12.34
C ASP A 158 -2.04 -13.91 -13.32
N TYR A 159 -1.57 -13.92 -14.56
CA TYR A 159 -2.15 -14.68 -15.64
C TYR A 159 -1.09 -15.42 -16.45
N GLY A 160 -1.53 -16.36 -17.27
CA GLY A 160 -0.69 -17.20 -18.10
C GLY A 160 0.01 -18.32 -17.32
N SER A 161 0.81 -19.11 -18.04
CA SER A 161 1.45 -20.33 -17.51
C SER A 161 2.53 -20.08 -16.46
N ASN A 162 2.99 -18.84 -16.31
CA ASN A 162 4.03 -18.44 -15.35
C ASN A 162 3.51 -17.42 -14.33
N ALA A 163 2.20 -17.42 -14.07
CA ALA A 163 1.59 -16.55 -13.07
C ALA A 163 2.27 -16.72 -11.69
N GLY A 164 2.43 -15.62 -10.97
CA GLY A 164 2.98 -15.61 -9.62
C GLY A 164 4.50 -15.75 -9.53
N ASN A 165 5.24 -15.70 -10.65
CA ASN A 165 6.71 -15.81 -10.64
C ASN A 165 7.38 -14.53 -11.15
N TRP A 166 8.30 -13.98 -10.36
CA TRP A 166 9.11 -12.81 -10.74
C TRP A 166 10.15 -13.16 -11.80
N LYS A 167 10.31 -12.26 -12.77
CA LYS A 167 11.36 -12.31 -13.79
C LYS A 167 12.04 -10.96 -13.89
N SER A 168 13.36 -10.96 -14.04
CA SER A 168 14.08 -9.74 -14.38
C SER A 168 13.68 -9.27 -15.78
N TYR A 169 13.71 -7.96 -15.98
CA TYR A 169 13.41 -7.33 -17.24
C TYR A 169 14.46 -6.27 -17.58
N GLY A 170 15.02 -6.37 -18.79
CA GLY A 170 16.05 -5.45 -19.26
C GLY A 170 17.33 -5.50 -18.44
N GLY A 171 18.16 -4.45 -18.61
CA GLY A 171 19.31 -4.19 -17.77
C GLY A 171 18.96 -3.32 -16.55
N THR A 172 19.98 -2.91 -15.80
CA THR A 172 19.82 -2.03 -14.64
C THR A 172 19.68 -0.56 -15.07
N VAL A 173 18.90 0.21 -14.32
CA VAL A 173 18.86 1.67 -14.46
C VAL A 173 20.25 2.25 -14.08
N PRO A 174 20.90 3.08 -14.91
CA PRO A 174 22.17 3.70 -14.58
C PRO A 174 22.05 4.69 -13.40
N GLU A 175 23.13 4.85 -12.65
CA GLU A 175 23.29 5.89 -11.61
C GLU A 175 23.35 7.31 -12.18
#